data_AF-A0A970DY62-F1
#
_entry.id   AF-A0A970DY62-F1
#
_cell.length_a   1.000
_cell.length_b   1.000
_cell.length_c   1.000
_cell.angle_alpha   90.00
_cell.angle_beta   90.00
_cell.angle_gamma   90.00
#
_symmetry.space_group_name_H-M   'P 1'
#
loop_
_entity.id
_entity.type
_entity.pdbx_description
1 polymer ?
#
loop_
_entity_poly.entity_id
_entity_poly.type
_entity_poly.pdbx_seq_one_letter_code
_entity_poly.pdbx_strand_id
1 'polypeptide(L)'
;MKTEIILDHVIKQLRIPEIGKQYRSLTREAEERNLSYEEYLLALLEAELQAREENQRQRRLKQATFPIQKTLDTYDFSLMPSLNRNRFYTL
;
A
#
# COMPACT_ATOMS: atom_id res chain seq x y z
N MET A 1 -20.03 16.00 -19.33
CA MET A 1 -19.73 16.78 -18.11
C MET A 1 -20.58 16.43 -16.89
N LYS A 2 -21.92 16.34 -16.96
CA LYS A 2 -22.75 16.01 -15.76
C LYS A 2 -22.41 14.66 -15.11
N THR A 3 -22.16 13.62 -15.89
CA THR A 3 -21.85 12.27 -15.40
C THR A 3 -20.53 12.19 -14.64
N GLU A 4 -19.49 12.88 -15.10
CA GLU A 4 -18.18 12.88 -14.44
C GLU A 4 -18.25 13.54 -13.05
N ILE A 5 -19.00 14.62 -12.92
CA ILE A 5 -19.17 15.32 -11.63
C ILE A 5 -19.91 14.43 -10.62
N ILE A 6 -20.95 13.71 -11.07
CA ILE A 6 -21.69 12.76 -10.23
C ILE A 6 -20.79 11.61 -9.82
N LEU A 7 -19.99 11.09 -10.76
CA LEU A 7 -19.06 10.00 -10.50
C LEU A 7 -18.02 10.40 -9.46
N ASP A 8 -17.40 11.59 -9.60
CA ASP A 8 -16.46 12.12 -8.61
C ASP A 8 -17.09 12.30 -7.22
N HIS A 9 -18.35 12.73 -7.17
CA HIS A 9 -19.08 12.86 -5.91
C HIS A 9 -19.33 11.51 -5.24
N VAL A 10 -19.81 10.52 -6.00
CA VAL A 10 -20.07 9.15 -5.52
C VAL A 10 -18.78 8.48 -5.05
N ILE A 11 -17.69 8.65 -5.80
CA ILE A 11 -16.37 8.11 -5.46
C ILE A 11 -15.85 8.68 -4.13
N LYS A 12 -16.04 9.98 -3.92
CA LYS A 12 -15.70 10.63 -2.64
C LYS A 12 -16.55 10.11 -1.49
N GLN A 13 -17.86 9.94 -1.68
CA GLN A 13 -18.76 9.42 -0.65
C GLN A 13 -18.46 7.96 -0.27
N LEU A 14 -18.20 7.10 -1.26
CA LEU A 14 -17.90 5.69 -1.05
C LEU A 14 -16.46 5.45 -0.56
N ARG A 15 -15.61 6.49 -0.59
CA ARG A 15 -14.19 6.42 -0.19
C ARG A 15 -13.42 5.39 -1.04
N ILE A 16 -13.55 5.52 -2.36
CA ILE A 16 -12.96 4.61 -3.35
C ILE A 16 -11.94 5.38 -4.22
N PRO A 17 -10.83 5.88 -3.63
CA PRO A 17 -9.95 6.82 -4.29
C PRO A 17 -9.24 6.27 -5.52
N GLU A 18 -8.98 4.96 -5.62
CA GLU A 18 -8.27 4.44 -6.80
C GLU A 18 -9.15 4.28 -8.03
N ILE A 19 -10.43 3.95 -7.85
CA ILE A 19 -11.38 4.03 -8.96
C ILE A 19 -11.41 5.47 -9.50
N GLY A 20 -11.40 6.50 -8.66
CA GLY A 20 -11.36 7.90 -9.11
C GLY A 20 -10.16 8.25 -10.00
N LYS A 21 -9.00 7.64 -9.73
CA LYS A 21 -7.79 7.89 -10.54
C LYS A 21 -7.73 7.02 -11.78
N GLN A 22 -8.17 5.77 -11.68
CA GLN A 22 -7.96 4.76 -12.72
C GLN A 22 -9.16 4.57 -13.65
N TYR A 23 -10.37 5.03 -13.29
CA TYR A 23 -11.56 4.76 -14.11
C TYR A 23 -11.38 5.22 -15.56
N ARG A 24 -10.84 6.41 -15.82
CA ARG A 24 -10.64 6.92 -17.19
C ARG A 24 -9.68 6.04 -17.99
N SER A 25 -8.63 5.54 -17.34
CA SER A 25 -7.64 4.67 -18.00
C SER A 25 -8.25 3.31 -18.31
N LEU A 26 -8.94 2.73 -17.34
CA LEU A 26 -9.60 1.43 -17.48
C LEU A 26 -10.77 1.48 -18.46
N THR A 27 -11.51 2.59 -18.55
CA THR A 27 -12.57 2.75 -19.56
C THR A 27 -11.97 2.72 -20.97
N ARG A 28 -10.86 3.42 -21.20
CA ARG A 28 -10.16 3.37 -22.50
C ARG A 28 -9.63 1.99 -22.82
N GLU A 29 -9.04 1.31 -21.83
CA GLU A 29 -8.56 -0.06 -22.01
C GLU A 29 -9.70 -1.05 -22.30
N ALA A 30 -10.86 -0.86 -21.67
CA ALA A 30 -12.06 -1.64 -21.93
C ALA A 30 -12.64 -1.40 -23.32
N GLU A 31 -12.65 -0.14 -23.79
CA GLU A 31 -13.03 0.21 -25.16
C GLU A 31 -12.07 -0.41 -26.19
N GLU A 32 -10.75 -0.36 -25.95
CA GLU A 32 -9.74 -0.92 -26.84
C GLU A 32 -9.77 -2.45 -26.88
N ARG A 33 -10.01 -3.11 -25.74
CA ARG A 33 -10.02 -4.57 -25.62
C ARG A 33 -11.39 -5.21 -25.79
N ASN A 34 -12.45 -4.42 -26.02
CA ASN A 34 -13.84 -4.88 -26.06
C ASN A 34 -14.20 -5.75 -24.83
N LEU A 35 -13.77 -5.32 -23.64
CA LEU A 35 -14.08 -6.01 -22.40
C LEU A 35 -15.58 -5.96 -22.13
N SER A 36 -16.13 -7.05 -21.59
CA SER A 36 -17.50 -7.06 -21.09
C SER A 36 -17.65 -6.03 -19.96
N TYR A 37 -18.86 -5.47 -19.81
CA TYR A 37 -19.17 -4.59 -18.69
C TYR A 37 -18.90 -5.25 -17.33
N GLU A 38 -19.08 -6.57 -17.24
CA GLU A 38 -18.79 -7.35 -16.04
C GLU A 38 -17.27 -7.42 -15.75
N GLU A 39 -16.47 -7.64 -16.78
CA GLU A 39 -15.00 -7.70 -16.67
C GLU A 39 -14.42 -6.33 -16.32
N TYR A 40 -14.97 -5.26 -16.91
CA TYR A 40 -14.60 -3.90 -16.57
C TYR A 40 -14.92 -3.55 -15.11
N LEU A 41 -16.11 -3.89 -14.64
CA LEU A 41 -16.50 -3.67 -13.25
C LEU A 41 -15.61 -4.47 -12.29
N LEU A 42 -15.31 -5.72 -12.63
CA LEU A 42 -14.42 -6.57 -11.84
C LEU A 42 -13.02 -5.95 -11.75
N ALA A 43 -12.44 -5.55 -12.88
CA ALA A 43 -11.10 -4.94 -12.91
C ALA A 43 -11.01 -3.66 -12.06
N LEU A 44 -12.06 -2.83 -12.07
CA LEU A 44 -12.14 -1.64 -11.22
C LEU A 44 -12.16 -1.97 -9.73
N LEU A 45 -12.96 -2.98 -9.33
CA LEU A 45 -13.08 -3.39 -7.95
C LEU A 45 -11.81 -4.06 -7.44
N GLU A 46 -11.15 -4.87 -8.29
CA GLU A 46 -9.86 -5.50 -7.97
C GLU A 46 -8.76 -4.45 -7.74
N ALA A 47 -8.67 -3.44 -8.60
CA ALA A 47 -7.70 -2.36 -8.45
C ALA A 47 -7.87 -1.59 -7.12
N GLU A 48 -9.12 -1.30 -6.73
CA GLU A 48 -9.39 -0.68 -5.44
C GLU A 48 -9.04 -1.60 -4.26
N LEU A 49 -9.38 -2.88 -4.35
CA LEU A 49 -9.08 -3.85 -3.29
C LEU A 49 -7.58 -3.96 -3.05
N GLN A 50 -6.80 -4.14 -4.13
CA GLN A 50 -5.33 -4.20 -4.07
C GLN A 50 -4.74 -2.93 -3.45
N ALA A 51 -5.23 -1.76 -3.85
CA ALA A 51 -4.76 -0.51 -3.29
C ALA A 51 -5.11 -0.34 -1.81
N ARG A 52 -6.28 -0.82 -1.37
CA ARG A 52 -6.65 -0.83 0.05
C ARG A 52 -5.74 -1.75 0.85
N GLU A 53 -5.44 -2.95 0.35
CA GLU A 53 -4.53 -3.89 1.00
C GLU A 53 -3.12 -3.31 1.11
N GLU A 54 -2.60 -2.73 0.03
CA GLU A 54 -1.28 -2.11 0.02
C GLU A 54 -1.22 -0.93 1.00
N ASN A 55 -2.23 -0.06 1.00
CA ASN A 55 -2.31 1.05 1.95
C ASN A 55 -2.40 0.57 3.40
N GLN A 56 -3.15 -0.50 3.68
CA GLN A 56 -3.18 -1.11 5.00
C GLN A 56 -1.83 -1.71 5.39
N ARG A 57 -1.16 -2.42 4.47
CA ARG A 57 0.17 -2.98 4.69
C ARG A 57 1.18 -1.88 5.01
N GLN A 58 1.22 -0.81 4.23
CA GLN A 58 2.07 0.36 4.46
C GLN A 58 1.77 1.04 5.80
N ARG A 59 0.49 1.18 6.15
CA ARG A 59 0.09 1.70 7.47
C ARG A 59 0.57 0.81 8.60
N ARG A 60 0.43 -0.51 8.49
CA ARG A 60 0.92 -1.47 9.49
C ARG A 60 2.45 -1.41 9.60
N LEU A 61 3.17 -1.32 8.48
CA LEU A 61 4.63 -1.16 8.47
C LEU A 61 5.06 0.15 9.16
N LYS A 62 4.37 1.26 8.90
CA LYS A 62 4.64 2.54 9.57
C LYS A 62 4.27 2.51 11.05
N GLN A 63 3.12 1.93 11.40
CA GLN A 63 2.65 1.80 12.79
C GLN A 63 3.49 0.84 13.60
N ALA A 64 4.06 -0.19 12.98
CA ALA A 64 4.98 -1.11 13.62
C ALA A 64 6.18 -0.37 14.23
N THR A 65 6.42 0.91 13.85
CA THR A 65 7.37 1.85 14.47
C THR A 65 8.55 1.08 15.02
N PHE A 66 9.23 0.32 14.14
CA PHE A 66 10.33 -0.53 14.55
C PHE A 66 11.28 0.39 15.31
N PRO A 67 11.39 0.22 16.65
CA PRO A 67 11.99 1.23 17.49
C PRO A 67 13.48 1.06 17.32
N ILE A 68 14.00 1.73 16.29
CA ILE A 68 15.38 1.67 15.84
C ILE A 68 15.65 0.26 15.27
N GLN A 69 16.24 0.17 14.09
CA GLN A 69 17.13 -0.96 13.84
C GLN A 69 18.21 -0.83 14.92
N LYS A 70 18.01 -1.45 16.09
CA LYS A 70 19.13 -1.75 16.97
C LYS A 70 19.91 -2.82 16.23
N THR A 71 20.64 -2.39 15.21
CA THR A 71 21.86 -3.06 14.79
C THR A 71 22.67 -3.28 16.06
N LEU A 72 23.24 -4.47 16.19
CA LEU A 72 24.14 -4.80 17.30
C LEU A 72 25.26 -3.76 17.48
N ASP A 73 25.54 -2.95 16.45
CA ASP A 73 26.47 -1.82 16.46
C ASP A 73 26.09 -0.67 17.41
N THR A 74 24.81 -0.51 17.78
CA THR A 74 24.35 0.56 18.69
C THR A 74 24.02 0.04 20.10
N TYR A 75 24.44 -1.19 20.42
CA TYR A 75 24.30 -1.71 21.78
C TYR A 75 25.38 -1.08 22.67
N ASP A 76 24.96 -0.32 23.69
CA ASP A 76 25.90 0.23 24.66
C ASP A 76 26.37 -0.91 25.59
N PHE A 77 27.51 -1.51 25.25
CA PHE A 77 28.15 -2.57 26.02
C PHE A 77 28.61 -2.10 27.42
N SER A 78 28.51 -0.80 27.74
CA SER A 78 28.75 -0.29 29.10
C SER A 78 27.68 -0.77 30.09
N LEU A 79 26.49 -1.14 29.62
CA LEU A 79 25.38 -1.61 30.45
C LEU A 79 25.48 -3.09 30.84
N MET A 80 26.44 -3.83 30.30
CA MET A 80 26.58 -5.27 30.54
C MET A 80 28.06 -5.71 30.56
N PRO A 81 28.77 -5.54 31.70
CA PRO A 81 30.20 -5.82 31.85
C PRO A 81 30.60 -7.30 31.66
N SER A 82 29.63 -8.21 31.58
CA SER A 82 29.85 -9.65 31.44
C SER A 82 29.90 -10.15 29.98
N LEU A 83 29.60 -9.31 28.99
CA LEU A 83 29.57 -9.73 27.59
C LEU A 83 30.93 -9.46 26.90
N ASN A 84 31.68 -10.53 26.67
CA ASN A 84 33.01 -10.48 26.04
C ASN A 84 32.89 -10.24 24.53
N ARG A 85 33.34 -9.07 24.05
CA ARG A 85 33.21 -8.60 22.64
C ARG A 85 33.85 -9.52 21.59
N ASN A 86 34.81 -10.36 21.98
CA ASN A 86 35.63 -11.15 21.05
C ASN A 86 34.95 -12.37 20.39
N ARG A 87 33.67 -12.67 20.66
CA ARG A 87 32.96 -13.78 19.99
C ARG A 87 32.02 -13.37 18.85
N PHE A 88 31.81 -12.07 18.62
CA PHE A 88 30.76 -11.61 17.69
C PHE A 88 31.22 -11.42 16.23
N TYR A 89 32.53 -11.30 15.95
CA TYR A 89 33.03 -11.08 14.57
C TYR A 89 33.59 -12.33 13.89
N THR A 90 33.29 -13.53 14.39
CA THR A 90 33.68 -14.77 13.71
C THR A 90 32.44 -15.60 13.40
N LEU A 91 31.88 -15.35 12.21
CA LEU A 91 31.26 -16.32 11.30
C LEU A 91 30.93 -15.61 9.98
#